data_AF-A0AAD9JYC4-F1
#
_entry.id   AF-A0AAD9JYC4-F1
#
_cell.length_a   1.000
_cell.length_b   1.000
_cell.length_c   1.000
_cell.angle_alpha   90.00
_cell.angle_beta   90.00
_cell.angle_gamma   90.00
#
_symmetry.space_group_name_H-M   'P 1'
#
loop_
_entity.id
_entity.type
_entity.pdbx_description
1 polymer ?
#
loop_
_entity_poly.entity_id
_entity_poly.type
_entity_poly.pdbx_seq_one_letter_code
_entity_poly.pdbx_strand_id
1 'polypeptide(L)'
;MVNRQDKTTVQHRRHESGFVGNMDMYDQAIRNASGDSGVVILVLCRDLELLPVGCYVYRVQIPKSGSASTYDTHSFIEKMNIRVDMITDALRLGHTVLHTDVDVTFFEDPIPLIESACAPDDCQMAAMLDVDVYNAGFIFLRPRPEVLLLYRRLRHLCRYKRKDDQTCLNDVIQRMTDDVRVVGLSTEAFRSGVEHFENGRAEFGDNKRSPGCVVVHNNWLVGKEAKVYRYQENGFWAIDFVTTSTKTMTNYYSDKNNRYLTFDLPPKESYRKDSLPTQAETLRNALILGHILGRIVILPKFLCSDSTVGTYYCNVLHVVDFSSFHRFFGGFYREHRFLDHRLVPDSVRSDRETYEVSFVDRRPGAGDDGILYVPVRGWNGTGSSVRSSVVYLTGVNNTLPEAVLDDDSLRRISDNFHLAIRIGNYRQYQHRIVST
;
A
#
# COMPACT_ATOMS: atom_id res chain seq x y z
N MET A 1 -60.48 -3.55 21.70
CA MET A 1 -60.41 -3.38 20.23
C MET A 1 -59.01 -3.72 19.77
N VAL A 2 -58.92 -4.36 18.62
CA VAL A 2 -57.88 -5.32 18.20
C VAL A 2 -56.64 -4.65 17.61
N ASN A 3 -55.51 -5.33 17.83
CA ASN A 3 -54.19 -5.24 17.19
C ASN A 3 -54.20 -4.84 15.70
N ARG A 4 -53.14 -4.13 15.28
CA ARG A 4 -52.63 -4.20 13.91
C ARG A 4 -51.14 -4.57 13.94
N GLN A 5 -50.89 -5.82 13.55
CA GLN A 5 -49.60 -6.40 13.23
C GLN A 5 -49.45 -6.51 11.70
N ASP A 6 -48.22 -6.28 11.26
CA ASP A 6 -47.49 -6.90 10.15
C ASP A 6 -47.88 -6.67 8.67
N LYS A 7 -46.87 -6.41 7.84
CA LYS A 7 -46.09 -7.47 7.16
C LYS A 7 -44.97 -6.89 6.27
N THR A 8 -43.72 -7.20 6.60
CA THR A 8 -42.61 -7.25 5.64
C THR A 8 -42.08 -8.67 5.65
N THR A 9 -42.26 -9.37 4.54
CA THR A 9 -41.99 -10.81 4.40
C THR A 9 -40.52 -11.01 4.02
N VAL A 10 -39.76 -11.74 4.84
CA VAL A 10 -38.44 -12.28 4.49
C VAL A 10 -38.60 -13.78 4.29
N GLN A 11 -38.31 -14.28 3.10
CA GLN A 11 -38.30 -15.73 2.82
C GLN A 11 -36.91 -16.32 3.12
N HIS A 12 -36.86 -17.26 4.05
CA HIS A 12 -35.69 -18.09 4.32
C HIS A 12 -35.79 -19.42 3.55
N ARG A 13 -34.69 -19.84 2.91
CA ARG A 13 -34.47 -21.23 2.52
C ARG A 13 -33.08 -21.64 2.97
N ARG A 14 -32.99 -22.63 3.88
CA ARG A 14 -31.74 -23.26 4.32
C ARG A 14 -31.39 -24.40 3.37
N HIS A 15 -30.13 -24.48 2.96
CA HIS A 15 -29.50 -25.73 2.56
C HIS A 15 -28.14 -25.81 3.25
N GLU A 16 -27.91 -26.91 3.95
CA GLU A 16 -26.66 -27.27 4.59
C GLU A 16 -25.81 -28.09 3.61
N SER A 17 -24.55 -27.70 3.42
CA SER A 17 -23.45 -28.62 3.12
C SER A 17 -22.12 -27.86 3.18
N GLY A 18 -21.18 -28.35 3.99
CA GLY A 18 -19.84 -27.78 4.13
C GLY A 18 -18.99 -27.93 2.87
N PHE A 19 -18.08 -26.98 2.65
CA PHE A 19 -17.04 -27.12 1.64
C PHE A 19 -15.78 -26.31 1.97
N VAL A 20 -14.65 -26.89 1.55
CA VAL A 20 -13.27 -26.45 1.71
C VAL A 20 -12.97 -25.37 0.67
N GLY A 21 -12.51 -24.18 1.09
CA GLY A 21 -12.27 -23.04 0.20
C GLY A 21 -11.12 -23.29 -0.77
N ASN A 22 -11.37 -23.10 -2.07
CA ASN A 22 -10.40 -23.28 -3.15
C ASN A 22 -10.08 -21.92 -3.81
N MET A 23 -8.79 -21.58 -3.90
CA MET A 23 -8.27 -20.31 -4.48
C MET A 23 -8.73 -20.06 -5.92
N ASP A 24 -9.10 -21.10 -6.67
CA ASP A 24 -9.47 -21.04 -8.08
C ASP A 24 -10.72 -20.17 -8.37
N MET A 25 -11.60 -19.99 -7.37
CA MET A 25 -12.82 -19.18 -7.54
C MET A 25 -12.51 -17.68 -7.71
N TYR A 26 -11.48 -17.17 -7.02
CA TYR A 26 -11.11 -15.75 -7.09
C TYR A 26 -10.55 -15.36 -8.47
N ASP A 27 -9.73 -16.24 -9.07
CA ASP A 27 -9.14 -15.99 -10.38
C ASP A 27 -10.18 -16.00 -11.51
N GLN A 28 -11.26 -16.78 -11.35
CA GLN A 28 -12.32 -16.88 -12.37
C GLN A 28 -13.26 -15.67 -12.35
N ALA A 29 -13.53 -15.09 -11.18
CA ALA A 29 -14.28 -13.85 -11.06
C ALA A 29 -13.54 -12.64 -11.67
N ILE A 30 -12.22 -12.59 -11.52
CA ILE A 30 -11.36 -11.52 -12.07
C ILE A 30 -11.34 -11.55 -13.60
N ARG A 31 -11.29 -12.73 -14.23
CA ARG A 31 -11.25 -12.85 -15.70
C ARG A 31 -12.54 -12.37 -16.38
N ASN A 32 -13.69 -12.52 -15.74
CA ASN A 32 -15.00 -12.19 -16.30
C ASN A 32 -15.35 -10.69 -16.25
N ALA A 33 -14.56 -9.85 -15.58
CA ALA A 33 -14.80 -8.40 -15.46
C ALA A 33 -14.16 -7.55 -16.59
N SER A 34 -13.60 -8.19 -17.62
CA SER A 34 -12.88 -7.53 -18.71
C SER A 34 -13.82 -7.04 -19.81
N GLY A 35 -14.52 -5.93 -19.57
CA GLY A 35 -15.41 -5.38 -20.60
C GLY A 35 -16.18 -4.12 -20.23
N ASP A 36 -15.64 -3.21 -19.42
CA ASP A 36 -15.97 -1.79 -19.55
C ASP A 36 -15.06 -0.91 -18.69
N SER A 37 -14.88 0.32 -19.15
CA SER A 37 -13.99 1.32 -18.57
C SER A 37 -14.42 1.70 -17.15
N GLY A 38 -13.92 0.96 -16.15
CA GLY A 38 -14.19 1.25 -14.74
C GLY A 38 -14.35 0.01 -13.88
N VAL A 39 -13.35 -0.87 -13.84
CA VAL A 39 -13.28 -1.90 -12.79
C VAL A 39 -12.81 -1.22 -11.50
N VAL A 40 -13.73 -0.50 -10.86
CA VAL A 40 -13.76 -0.44 -9.40
C VAL A 40 -14.01 -1.87 -8.96
N ILE A 41 -13.26 -2.38 -7.98
CA ILE A 41 -13.52 -3.67 -7.35
C ILE A 41 -14.94 -3.59 -6.72
N LEU A 42 -15.95 -3.90 -7.52
CA LEU A 42 -17.30 -4.28 -7.11
C LEU A 42 -17.42 -5.80 -7.23
N VAL A 43 -16.39 -6.49 -6.76
CA VAL A 43 -16.49 -7.89 -6.37
C VAL A 43 -16.64 -7.86 -4.86
N LEU A 44 -17.86 -7.85 -4.34
CA LEU A 44 -18.05 -7.95 -2.90
C LEU A 44 -19.22 -8.87 -2.54
N CYS A 45 -20.40 -8.76 -3.16
CA CYS A 45 -21.48 -9.67 -2.78
C CYS A 45 -21.60 -10.93 -3.63
N ARG A 46 -21.46 -10.84 -4.95
CA ARG A 46 -21.69 -11.99 -5.84
C ARG A 46 -20.83 -13.21 -5.50
N ASP A 47 -19.57 -12.98 -5.14
CA ASP A 47 -18.64 -14.07 -4.82
C ASP A 47 -18.79 -14.54 -3.37
N LEU A 48 -19.22 -13.64 -2.46
CA LEU A 48 -19.54 -14.00 -1.07
C LEU A 48 -20.89 -14.71 -0.94
N GLU A 49 -21.82 -14.52 -1.88
CA GLU A 49 -23.10 -15.26 -1.95
C GLU A 49 -22.91 -16.76 -2.16
N LEU A 50 -21.74 -17.18 -2.64
CA LEU A 50 -21.35 -18.60 -2.74
C LEU A 50 -20.90 -19.18 -1.40
N LEU A 51 -20.63 -18.33 -0.41
CA LEU A 51 -20.39 -18.72 0.97
C LEU A 51 -21.70 -18.56 1.76
N PRO A 52 -21.89 -19.27 2.89
CA PRO A 52 -23.02 -19.06 3.79
C PRO A 52 -22.87 -17.75 4.59
N VAL A 53 -22.45 -16.67 3.94
CA VAL A 53 -22.16 -15.36 4.50
C VAL A 53 -23.09 -14.35 3.83
N GLY A 54 -23.92 -13.68 4.62
CA GLY A 54 -24.73 -12.58 4.12
C GLY A 54 -23.84 -11.40 3.73
N CYS A 55 -23.95 -10.92 2.49
CA CYS A 55 -23.28 -9.71 2.05
C CYS A 55 -24.25 -8.55 1.92
N TYR A 56 -23.87 -7.40 2.46
CA TYR A 56 -24.67 -6.18 2.43
C TYR A 56 -23.80 -5.01 1.98
N VAL A 57 -24.30 -4.25 1.01
CA VAL A 57 -23.63 -3.03 0.56
C VAL A 57 -24.24 -1.83 1.29
N TYR A 58 -23.45 -1.18 2.15
CA TYR A 58 -23.88 0.04 2.82
C TYR A 58 -23.81 1.23 1.86
N ARG A 59 -24.97 1.60 1.28
CA ARG A 59 -25.04 2.70 0.30
C ARG A 59 -25.42 4.00 0.99
N VAL A 60 -24.44 4.90 1.13
CA VAL A 60 -24.70 6.31 1.48
C VAL A 60 -24.59 7.16 0.23
N GLN A 61 -25.58 8.01 -0.03
CA GLN A 61 -25.50 9.03 -1.08
C GLN A 61 -24.55 10.15 -0.62
N ILE A 62 -23.25 9.94 -0.76
CA ILE A 62 -22.25 11.01 -0.63
C ILE A 62 -21.80 11.40 -2.05
N PRO A 63 -21.90 12.69 -2.44
CA PRO A 63 -21.35 13.16 -3.71
C PRO A 63 -19.88 12.76 -3.84
N LYS A 64 -19.49 12.08 -4.93
CA LYS A 64 -18.12 11.59 -5.19
C LYS A 64 -17.59 10.54 -4.19
N SER A 65 -18.46 9.77 -3.53
CA SER A 65 -18.04 8.67 -2.64
C SER A 65 -17.12 7.65 -3.33
N GLY A 66 -17.35 7.39 -4.63
CA GLY A 66 -16.56 6.45 -5.44
C GLY A 66 -15.22 6.99 -5.97
N SER A 67 -14.88 8.25 -5.74
CA SER A 67 -13.59 8.83 -6.18
C SER A 67 -12.52 8.64 -5.12
N ALA A 68 -11.24 8.58 -5.48
CA ALA A 68 -10.16 8.66 -4.48
C ALA A 68 -10.17 10.03 -3.79
N SER A 69 -9.74 10.08 -2.53
CA SER A 69 -9.58 11.33 -1.77
C SER A 69 -8.24 11.34 -1.06
N THR A 70 -7.58 12.50 -1.03
CA THR A 70 -6.32 12.70 -0.32
C THR A 70 -6.56 12.68 1.18
N TYR A 71 -5.61 12.10 1.93
CA TYR A 71 -5.60 12.10 3.39
C TYR A 71 -5.85 13.50 3.97
N ASP A 72 -6.59 13.56 5.09
CA ASP A 72 -6.95 14.78 5.81
C ASP A 72 -7.82 15.81 5.03
N THR A 73 -8.26 15.49 3.81
CA THR A 73 -9.23 16.33 3.10
C THR A 73 -10.63 16.15 3.67
N HIS A 74 -11.50 17.16 3.47
CA HIS A 74 -12.91 17.07 3.85
C HIS A 74 -13.60 15.82 3.29
N SER A 75 -13.36 15.53 2.00
CA SER A 75 -13.94 14.35 1.34
C SER A 75 -13.42 13.02 1.92
N PHE A 76 -12.19 13.01 2.43
CA PHE A 76 -11.64 11.85 3.13
C PHE A 76 -12.33 11.68 4.48
N ILE A 77 -12.41 12.74 5.28
CA ILE A 77 -13.07 12.73 6.61
C ILE A 77 -14.54 12.33 6.50
N GLU A 78 -15.28 12.83 5.50
CA GLU A 78 -16.66 12.44 5.25
C GLU A 78 -16.81 10.94 4.94
N LYS A 79 -15.90 10.36 4.14
CA LYS A 79 -15.89 8.93 3.85
C LYS A 79 -15.56 8.08 5.07
N MET A 80 -14.55 8.48 5.84
CA MET A 80 -14.20 7.75 7.06
C MET A 80 -15.38 7.76 8.06
N ASN A 81 -16.13 8.86 8.12
CA ASN A 81 -17.33 8.93 8.97
C ASN A 81 -18.51 8.05 8.50
N ILE A 82 -18.53 7.55 7.27
CA ILE A 82 -19.53 6.54 6.84
C ILE A 82 -19.44 5.30 7.70
N ARG A 83 -18.23 4.89 8.08
CA ARG A 83 -18.01 3.66 8.84
C ARG A 83 -18.67 3.72 10.22
N VAL A 84 -18.71 4.91 10.82
CA VAL A 84 -19.39 5.15 12.10
C VAL A 84 -20.88 4.83 11.98
N ASP A 85 -21.51 5.26 10.89
CA ASP A 85 -22.93 5.00 10.63
C ASP A 85 -23.18 3.51 10.36
N MET A 86 -22.36 2.88 9.52
CA MET A 86 -22.42 1.45 9.21
C MET A 86 -22.31 0.57 10.48
N ILE A 87 -21.32 0.84 11.32
CA ILE A 87 -21.10 0.11 12.58
C ILE A 87 -22.28 0.35 13.53
N THR A 88 -22.76 1.59 13.65
CA THR A 88 -23.90 1.92 14.52
C THR A 88 -25.15 1.14 14.13
N ASP A 89 -25.44 1.05 12.84
CA ASP A 89 -26.62 0.34 12.35
C ASP A 89 -26.51 -1.18 12.58
N ALA A 90 -25.33 -1.78 12.36
CA ALA A 90 -25.09 -3.19 12.69
C ALA A 90 -25.27 -3.49 14.19
N LEU A 91 -24.75 -2.62 15.07
CA LEU A 91 -24.91 -2.76 16.52
C LEU A 91 -26.38 -2.64 16.96
N ARG A 92 -27.15 -1.74 16.35
CA ARG A 92 -28.59 -1.57 16.64
C ARG A 92 -29.43 -2.78 16.24
N LEU A 93 -29.00 -3.50 15.22
CA LEU A 93 -29.60 -4.76 14.80
C LEU A 93 -29.21 -5.95 15.71
N GLY A 94 -28.41 -5.71 16.74
CA GLY A 94 -27.99 -6.74 17.70
C GLY A 94 -26.80 -7.56 17.23
N HIS A 95 -26.05 -7.11 16.20
CA HIS A 95 -24.86 -7.82 15.75
C HIS A 95 -23.63 -7.43 16.58
N THR A 96 -22.78 -8.42 16.85
CA THR A 96 -21.38 -8.16 17.22
C THR A 96 -20.61 -7.81 15.95
N VAL A 97 -19.76 -6.79 16.03
CA VAL A 97 -19.08 -6.22 14.86
C VAL A 97 -17.58 -6.37 15.04
N LEU A 98 -16.92 -6.97 14.05
CA LEU A 98 -15.49 -6.77 13.79
C LEU A 98 -15.39 -5.86 12.56
N HIS A 99 -14.91 -4.63 12.76
CA HIS A 99 -14.64 -3.68 11.70
C HIS A 99 -13.15 -3.65 11.38
N THR A 100 -12.85 -3.61 10.08
CA THR A 100 -11.49 -3.66 9.55
C THR A 100 -11.37 -2.68 8.39
N ASP A 101 -10.25 -1.97 8.30
CA ASP A 101 -9.86 -1.28 7.09
C ASP A 101 -9.51 -2.29 5.98
N VAL A 102 -9.57 -1.84 4.73
CA VAL A 102 -9.30 -2.70 3.55
C VAL A 102 -7.83 -3.05 3.39
N ASP A 103 -6.96 -2.34 4.09
CA ASP A 103 -5.51 -2.56 4.16
C ASP A 103 -5.10 -3.15 5.52
N VAL A 104 -5.91 -4.11 5.98
CA VAL A 104 -5.57 -5.02 7.07
C VAL A 104 -5.33 -6.41 6.51
N THR A 105 -4.21 -7.01 6.87
CA THR A 105 -3.84 -8.39 6.52
C THR A 105 -4.11 -9.32 7.70
N PHE A 106 -4.82 -10.42 7.43
CA PHE A 106 -5.07 -11.51 8.37
C PHE A 106 -4.15 -12.68 8.03
N PHE A 107 -3.39 -13.15 9.01
CA PHE A 107 -2.57 -14.35 8.88
C PHE A 107 -3.23 -15.58 9.52
N GLU A 108 -4.04 -15.35 10.55
CA GLU A 108 -4.76 -16.38 11.31
C GLU A 108 -6.14 -15.82 11.71
N ASP A 109 -7.05 -16.69 12.18
CA ASP A 109 -8.36 -16.24 12.71
C ASP A 109 -8.15 -15.43 13.99
N PRO A 110 -8.51 -14.13 14.02
CA PRO A 110 -8.30 -13.28 15.18
C PRO A 110 -9.33 -13.49 16.29
N ILE A 111 -10.48 -14.11 15.99
CA ILE A 111 -11.63 -14.13 16.90
C ILE A 111 -11.30 -14.80 18.24
N PRO A 112 -10.64 -15.98 18.30
CA PRO A 112 -10.34 -16.63 19.58
C PRO A 112 -9.49 -15.75 20.52
N LEU A 113 -8.51 -15.02 19.97
CA LEU A 113 -7.67 -14.12 20.76
C LEU A 113 -8.43 -12.88 21.21
N ILE A 114 -9.27 -12.31 20.35
CA ILE A 114 -10.13 -11.17 20.70
C ILE A 114 -11.10 -11.56 21.80
N GLU A 115 -11.78 -12.70 21.70
CA GLU A 115 -12.74 -13.15 22.70
C GLU A 115 -12.09 -13.52 24.03
N SER A 116 -10.86 -14.05 24.00
CA SER A 116 -10.08 -14.28 25.22
C SER A 116 -9.67 -12.97 25.90
N ALA A 117 -9.33 -11.93 25.15
CA ALA A 117 -8.95 -10.63 25.70
C ALA A 117 -10.17 -9.79 26.11
N CYS A 118 -11.29 -9.96 25.41
CA CYS A 118 -12.54 -9.20 25.56
C CYS A 118 -13.72 -10.15 25.80
N ALA A 119 -13.70 -10.81 26.95
CA ALA A 119 -14.74 -11.74 27.35
C ALA A 119 -16.11 -11.03 27.50
N PRO A 120 -17.24 -11.70 27.20
CA PRO A 120 -18.56 -11.07 27.08
C PRO A 120 -19.05 -10.27 28.29
N ASP A 121 -18.66 -10.69 29.49
CA ASP A 121 -19.06 -10.06 30.77
C ASP A 121 -18.05 -9.01 31.24
N ASP A 122 -16.85 -9.03 30.66
CA ASP A 122 -15.73 -8.20 31.09
C ASP A 122 -15.43 -7.04 30.15
N CYS A 123 -15.88 -7.09 28.91
CA CYS A 123 -15.44 -6.12 27.91
C CYS A 123 -16.53 -5.89 26.86
N GLN A 124 -16.74 -4.61 26.51
CA GLN A 124 -17.70 -4.24 25.48
C GLN A 124 -17.03 -3.96 24.13
N MET A 125 -15.74 -3.64 24.14
CA MET A 125 -15.00 -3.24 22.95
C MET A 125 -13.52 -3.63 23.05
N ALA A 126 -12.94 -4.13 21.96
CA ALA A 126 -11.49 -4.30 21.83
C ALA A 126 -10.99 -3.64 20.56
N ALA A 127 -9.79 -3.06 20.58
CA ALA A 127 -9.21 -2.41 19.40
C ALA A 127 -7.71 -2.67 19.30
N MET A 128 -7.19 -2.71 18.07
CA MET A 128 -5.75 -2.68 17.84
C MET A 128 -5.19 -1.36 18.39
N LEU A 129 -3.98 -1.41 18.95
CA LEU A 129 -3.26 -0.21 19.38
C LEU A 129 -2.42 0.34 18.23
N ASP A 130 -2.48 1.66 18.05
CA ASP A 130 -1.59 2.43 17.19
C ASP A 130 -0.67 3.25 18.09
N VAL A 131 0.43 2.64 18.52
CA VAL A 131 1.26 3.12 19.64
C VAL A 131 0.48 3.10 20.96
N ASP A 132 0.02 4.24 21.44
CA ASP A 132 -0.66 4.44 22.72
C ASP A 132 -2.14 4.83 22.58
N VAL A 133 -2.65 4.87 21.34
CA VAL A 133 -4.05 5.18 21.04
C VAL A 133 -4.76 4.00 20.37
N TYR A 134 -6.09 3.98 20.45
CA TYR A 134 -6.89 2.96 19.78
C TYR A 134 -6.99 3.24 18.28
N ASN A 135 -6.74 2.21 17.47
CA ASN A 135 -6.85 2.26 16.02
C ASN A 135 -8.32 2.07 15.58
N ALA A 136 -8.84 2.99 14.77
CA ALA A 136 -10.22 2.90 14.27
C ALA A 136 -10.39 1.93 13.09
N GLY A 137 -9.29 1.50 12.46
CA GLY A 137 -9.27 0.58 11.34
C GLY A 137 -9.23 -0.91 11.74
N PHE A 138 -9.17 -1.24 13.03
CA PHE A 138 -9.36 -2.61 13.50
C PHE A 138 -9.98 -2.63 14.90
N ILE A 139 -11.28 -2.91 14.96
CA ILE A 139 -12.08 -2.74 16.18
C ILE A 139 -13.19 -3.79 16.27
N PHE A 140 -13.29 -4.41 17.44
CA PHE A 140 -14.31 -5.38 17.84
C PHE A 140 -15.29 -4.75 18.83
N LEU A 141 -16.59 -4.92 18.60
CA LEU A 141 -17.65 -4.22 19.33
C LEU A 141 -18.82 -5.15 19.60
N ARG A 142 -19.32 -5.12 20.84
CA ARG A 142 -20.55 -5.82 21.23
C ARG A 142 -21.75 -4.87 21.19
N PRO A 143 -22.96 -5.36 20.85
CA PRO A 143 -24.18 -4.56 20.80
C PRO A 143 -24.70 -4.27 22.22
N ARG A 144 -24.02 -3.37 22.92
CA ARG A 144 -24.32 -2.96 24.31
C ARG A 144 -24.83 -1.50 24.34
N PRO A 145 -25.73 -1.14 25.26
CA PRO A 145 -26.24 0.23 25.37
C PRO A 145 -25.14 1.30 25.49
N GLU A 146 -24.07 0.99 26.21
CA GLU A 146 -22.93 1.87 26.47
C GLU A 146 -22.11 2.10 25.19
N VAL A 147 -21.91 1.05 24.39
CA VAL A 147 -21.24 1.13 23.08
C VAL A 147 -22.09 1.92 22.08
N LEU A 148 -23.42 1.72 22.08
CA LEU A 148 -24.33 2.51 21.25
C LEU A 148 -24.31 3.99 21.63
N LEU A 149 -24.20 4.31 22.93
CA LEU A 149 -24.03 5.68 23.41
C LEU A 149 -22.68 6.27 22.98
N LEU A 150 -21.60 5.50 23.08
CA LEU A 150 -20.27 5.87 22.59
C LEU A 150 -20.31 6.21 21.11
N TYR A 151 -20.85 5.35 20.26
CA TYR A 151 -20.95 5.59 18.82
C TYR A 151 -21.86 6.75 18.46
N ARG A 152 -22.92 7.00 19.24
CA ARG A 152 -23.75 8.21 19.09
C ARG A 152 -22.95 9.48 19.38
N ARG A 153 -22.13 9.49 20.44
CA ARG A 153 -21.25 10.62 20.79
C ARG A 153 -20.13 10.81 19.76
N LEU A 154 -19.52 9.70 19.31
CA LEU A 154 -18.53 9.66 18.24
C LEU A 154 -19.05 10.34 16.98
N ARG A 155 -20.21 9.88 16.49
CA ARG A 155 -20.88 10.43 15.30
C ARG A 155 -21.12 11.93 15.42
N HIS A 156 -21.60 12.39 16.57
CA HIS A 156 -21.83 13.80 16.83
C HIS A 156 -20.51 14.60 16.82
N LEU A 157 -19.48 14.10 17.50
CA LEU A 157 -18.18 14.75 17.60
C LEU A 157 -17.51 14.89 16.24
N CYS A 158 -17.44 13.83 15.43
CA CYS A 158 -16.76 13.88 14.13
C CYS A 158 -17.44 14.82 13.15
N ARG A 159 -18.77 14.80 13.09
CA ARG A 159 -19.54 15.69 12.22
C ARG A 159 -19.41 17.15 12.63
N TYR A 160 -19.45 17.43 13.94
CA TYR A 160 -19.38 18.80 14.44
C TYR A 160 -17.96 19.39 14.37
N LYS A 161 -16.95 18.61 14.77
CA LYS A 161 -15.54 19.07 14.82
C LYS A 161 -14.78 18.89 13.52
N ARG A 162 -15.36 18.19 12.53
CA ARG A 162 -14.71 17.88 11.24
C ARG A 162 -13.36 17.20 11.45
N LYS A 163 -13.30 16.29 12.43
CA LYS A 163 -12.13 15.46 12.74
C LYS A 163 -12.30 14.09 12.10
N ASP A 164 -11.18 13.41 11.83
CA ASP A 164 -11.19 12.00 11.50
C ASP A 164 -11.74 11.17 12.67
N ASP A 165 -12.22 9.97 12.34
CA ASP A 165 -12.93 9.11 13.27
C ASP A 165 -12.02 8.48 14.32
N GLN A 166 -10.73 8.25 14.05
CA GLN A 166 -9.78 7.77 15.05
C GLN A 166 -9.55 8.82 16.14
N THR A 167 -9.35 10.08 15.77
CA THR A 167 -9.25 11.17 16.73
C THR A 167 -10.54 11.29 17.56
N CYS A 168 -11.71 11.25 16.92
CA CYS A 168 -12.96 11.28 17.67
C CYS A 168 -13.13 10.07 18.61
N LEU A 169 -12.71 8.88 18.18
CA LEU A 169 -12.87 7.65 18.93
C LEU A 169 -12.13 7.73 20.25
N ASN A 170 -10.86 8.11 20.18
CA ASN A 170 -10.03 8.29 21.36
C ASN A 170 -10.56 9.44 22.25
N ASP A 171 -10.99 10.57 21.66
CA ASP A 171 -11.61 11.69 22.40
C ASP A 171 -12.86 11.24 23.18
N VAL A 172 -13.70 10.37 22.61
CA VAL A 172 -14.93 9.90 23.27
C VAL A 172 -14.66 8.81 24.29
N ILE A 173 -13.76 7.86 24.00
CA ILE A 173 -13.36 6.81 24.94
C ILE A 173 -12.81 7.45 26.23
N GLN A 174 -11.94 8.46 26.10
CA GLN A 174 -11.38 9.17 27.24
C GLN A 174 -12.44 9.83 28.13
N ARG A 175 -13.60 10.18 27.56
CA ARG A 175 -14.74 10.81 28.28
C ARG A 175 -15.76 9.79 28.80
N MET A 176 -15.55 8.51 28.54
CA MET A 176 -16.47 7.41 28.85
C MET A 176 -15.74 6.24 29.51
N THR A 177 -14.57 6.49 30.12
CA THR A 177 -13.75 5.44 30.74
C THR A 177 -14.49 4.68 31.85
N ASP A 178 -15.41 5.36 32.53
CA ASP A 178 -16.23 4.77 33.60
C ASP A 178 -17.45 4.01 33.06
N ASP A 179 -17.86 4.28 31.81
CA ASP A 179 -19.05 3.72 31.17
C ASP A 179 -18.74 2.53 30.24
N VAL A 180 -17.55 2.53 29.61
CA VAL A 180 -17.18 1.56 28.57
C VAL A 180 -15.80 0.99 28.86
N ARG A 181 -15.75 -0.33 29.06
CA ARG A 181 -14.49 -1.07 29.14
C ARG A 181 -14.00 -1.40 27.74
N VAL A 182 -12.95 -0.70 27.35
CA VAL A 182 -12.20 -0.90 26.11
C VAL A 182 -10.90 -1.65 26.43
N VAL A 183 -10.61 -2.70 25.67
CA VAL A 183 -9.36 -3.46 25.77
C VAL A 183 -8.47 -3.17 24.57
N GLY A 184 -7.22 -2.77 24.83
CA GLY A 184 -6.18 -2.75 23.80
C GLY A 184 -5.72 -4.17 23.49
N LEU A 185 -5.77 -4.56 22.22
CA LEU A 185 -5.30 -5.86 21.77
C LEU A 185 -3.76 -5.92 21.84
N SER A 186 -3.22 -7.13 22.06
CA SER A 186 -1.77 -7.36 22.17
C SER A 186 -1.04 -6.85 20.93
N THR A 187 -0.03 -5.99 21.11
CA THR A 187 0.82 -5.46 20.03
C THR A 187 1.73 -6.53 19.42
N GLU A 188 1.86 -7.71 20.03
CA GLU A 188 2.59 -8.82 19.43
C GLU A 188 1.77 -9.52 18.34
N ALA A 189 0.48 -9.75 18.64
CA ALA A 189 -0.46 -10.45 17.77
C ALA A 189 -1.19 -9.52 16.79
N PHE A 190 -1.50 -8.29 17.20
CA PHE A 190 -2.24 -7.28 16.44
C PHE A 190 -1.34 -6.06 16.24
N ARG A 191 -0.59 -6.05 15.14
CA ARG A 191 0.43 -5.03 14.88
C ARG A 191 -0.11 -3.91 14.01
N SER A 192 0.05 -2.68 14.48
CA SER A 192 -0.03 -1.51 13.61
C SER A 192 1.16 -1.47 12.65
N GLY A 193 1.07 -0.61 11.65
CA GLY A 193 2.09 -0.46 10.63
C GLY A 193 3.40 0.08 11.19
N VAL A 194 3.37 0.93 12.23
CA VAL A 194 4.59 1.35 12.92
C VAL A 194 5.24 0.16 13.65
N GLU A 195 4.46 -0.68 14.33
CA GLU A 195 4.99 -1.83 15.05
C GLU A 195 5.54 -2.93 14.13
N HIS A 196 4.90 -3.13 12.97
CA HIS A 196 5.32 -4.15 12.02
C HIS A 196 6.42 -3.67 11.07
N PHE A 197 6.17 -2.60 10.30
CA PHE A 197 7.05 -2.19 9.21
C PHE A 197 8.22 -1.34 9.69
N GLU A 198 8.01 -0.42 10.63
CA GLU A 198 9.03 0.53 11.06
C GLU A 198 9.88 -0.03 12.21
N ASN A 199 9.24 -0.36 13.34
CA ASN A 199 9.91 -0.89 14.54
C ASN A 199 10.35 -2.34 14.32
N GLY A 200 9.47 -3.17 13.75
CA GLY A 200 9.75 -4.55 13.38
C GLY A 200 10.67 -4.69 12.16
N ARG A 201 10.97 -3.59 11.45
CA ARG A 201 11.80 -3.55 10.24
C ARG A 201 11.33 -4.53 9.17
N ALA A 202 10.04 -4.84 9.11
CA ALA A 202 9.47 -5.71 8.08
C ALA A 202 9.31 -4.97 6.73
N GLU A 203 10.38 -4.35 6.22
CA GLU A 203 10.33 -3.55 5.00
C GLU A 203 10.21 -4.40 3.72
N PHE A 204 10.54 -5.69 3.82
CA PHE A 204 10.57 -6.66 2.73
C PHE A 204 9.99 -8.00 3.19
N GLY A 205 9.36 -8.74 2.28
CA GLY A 205 8.72 -10.03 2.60
C GLY A 205 9.67 -11.16 3.02
N ASP A 206 10.99 -10.99 2.91
CA ASP A 206 11.98 -11.92 3.48
C ASP A 206 12.25 -11.69 4.97
N ASN A 207 11.88 -10.51 5.49
CA ASN A 207 11.86 -10.28 6.93
C ASN A 207 10.72 -11.09 7.53
N LYS A 208 11.08 -12.15 8.25
CA LYS A 208 10.11 -13.10 8.80
C LYS A 208 9.08 -12.35 9.65
N ARG A 209 7.80 -12.61 9.36
CA ARG A 209 6.67 -12.31 10.25
C ARG A 209 7.07 -12.66 11.68
N SER A 210 6.91 -11.73 12.61
CA SER A 210 7.16 -12.01 14.03
C SER A 210 6.30 -13.22 14.45
N PRO A 211 6.88 -14.23 15.12
CA PRO A 211 6.11 -15.37 15.60
C PRO A 211 4.90 -14.91 16.42
N GLY A 212 3.72 -15.51 16.17
CA GLY A 212 2.48 -15.14 16.85
C GLY A 212 1.73 -13.92 16.30
N CYS A 213 2.23 -13.28 15.24
CA CYS A 213 1.52 -12.16 14.60
C CYS A 213 0.30 -12.64 13.80
N VAL A 214 -0.90 -12.24 14.22
CA VAL A 214 -2.18 -12.69 13.66
C VAL A 214 -2.76 -11.66 12.67
N VAL A 215 -2.62 -10.38 12.97
CA VAL A 215 -3.13 -9.28 12.15
C VAL A 215 -2.08 -8.18 11.99
N VAL A 216 -1.95 -7.63 10.78
CA VAL A 216 -1.15 -6.42 10.50
C VAL A 216 -2.02 -5.39 9.79
N HIS A 217 -2.03 -4.16 10.30
CA HIS A 217 -2.62 -3.01 9.62
C HIS A 217 -1.54 -2.25 8.85
N ASN A 218 -1.78 -1.92 7.59
CA ASN A 218 -0.91 -1.06 6.77
C ASN A 218 -1.13 0.45 7.02
N ASN A 219 -1.36 0.83 8.27
CA ASN A 219 -1.35 2.23 8.68
C ASN A 219 0.09 2.74 8.84
N TRP A 220 0.24 3.98 9.31
CA TRP A 220 1.54 4.67 9.40
C TRP A 220 2.24 4.86 8.04
N LEU A 221 1.46 4.92 6.96
CA LEU A 221 1.90 5.26 5.61
C LEU A 221 0.81 6.03 4.89
N VAL A 222 1.19 7.15 4.29
CA VAL A 222 0.26 8.04 3.58
C VAL A 222 0.28 7.73 2.09
N GLY A 223 -0.91 7.65 1.49
CA GLY A 223 -1.09 7.46 0.05
C GLY A 223 -1.40 6.01 -0.32
N LYS A 224 -2.40 5.84 -1.19
CA LYS A 224 -2.85 4.53 -1.66
C LYS A 224 -1.72 3.79 -2.38
N GLU A 225 -1.02 4.50 -3.26
CA GLU A 225 0.07 3.97 -4.07
C GLU A 225 1.21 3.41 -3.20
N ALA A 226 1.57 4.15 -2.14
CA ALA A 226 2.61 3.72 -1.20
C ALA A 226 2.17 2.47 -0.42
N LYS A 227 0.90 2.42 0.03
CA LYS A 227 0.33 1.24 0.70
C LYS A 227 0.32 0.01 -0.20
N VAL A 228 -0.11 0.16 -1.46
CA VAL A 228 -0.06 -0.92 -2.47
C VAL A 228 1.38 -1.40 -2.64
N TYR A 229 2.32 -0.48 -2.86
CA TYR A 229 3.73 -0.84 -3.00
C TYR A 229 4.29 -1.60 -1.79
N ARG A 230 4.01 -1.15 -0.57
CA ARG A 230 4.46 -1.84 0.64
C ARG A 230 3.89 -3.26 0.71
N TYR A 231 2.64 -3.49 0.31
CA TYR A 231 2.05 -4.83 0.23
C TYR A 231 2.66 -5.70 -0.85
N GLN A 232 3.01 -5.12 -2.01
CA GLN A 232 3.72 -5.81 -3.06
C GLN A 232 5.12 -6.24 -2.59
N GLU A 233 5.87 -5.32 -2.00
CA GLU A 233 7.22 -5.54 -1.44
C GLU A 233 7.22 -6.59 -0.31
N ASN A 234 6.12 -6.70 0.43
CA ASN A 234 5.96 -7.70 1.50
C ASN A 234 5.29 -9.00 1.05
N GLY A 235 4.84 -9.11 -0.21
CA GLY A 235 4.13 -10.28 -0.71
C GLY A 235 2.71 -10.44 -0.15
N PHE A 236 2.11 -9.38 0.39
CA PHE A 236 0.71 -9.36 0.85
C PHE A 236 -0.26 -9.05 -0.30
N TRP A 237 0.23 -8.52 -1.43
CA TRP A 237 -0.59 -8.23 -2.61
C TRP A 237 -0.84 -9.49 -3.45
N ALA A 238 -1.91 -10.22 -3.16
CA ALA A 238 -2.19 -11.52 -3.78
C ALA A 238 -2.84 -11.48 -5.17
N ILE A 239 -3.22 -10.30 -5.66
CA ILE A 239 -3.98 -10.10 -6.90
C ILE A 239 -3.08 -9.62 -8.06
N ASP A 240 -3.45 -10.00 -9.27
CA ASP A 240 -2.66 -9.72 -10.49
C ASP A 240 -3.05 -8.44 -11.22
N PHE A 241 -3.55 -7.45 -10.47
CA PHE A 241 -3.85 -6.14 -11.03
C PHE A 241 -3.52 -5.02 -10.06
N VAL A 242 -3.26 -3.84 -10.63
CA VAL A 242 -2.98 -2.62 -9.89
C VAL A 242 -3.66 -1.44 -10.57
N THR A 243 -4.35 -0.62 -9.80
CA THR A 243 -5.01 0.59 -10.31
C THR A 243 -4.27 1.85 -9.85
N THR A 244 -3.66 2.53 -10.81
CA THR A 244 -3.09 3.88 -10.65
C THR A 244 -4.18 4.95 -10.83
N SER A 245 -3.83 6.22 -10.68
CA SER A 245 -4.75 7.33 -10.96
C SER A 245 -5.14 7.45 -12.43
N THR A 246 -4.37 6.85 -13.34
CA THR A 246 -4.54 7.00 -14.80
C THR A 246 -4.86 5.69 -15.52
N LYS A 247 -4.56 4.54 -14.92
CA LYS A 247 -4.69 3.24 -15.58
C LYS A 247 -4.87 2.10 -14.59
N THR A 248 -5.66 1.10 -14.97
CA THR A 248 -5.60 -0.23 -14.35
C THR A 248 -4.70 -1.13 -15.18
N MET A 249 -3.66 -1.66 -14.55
CA MET A 249 -2.80 -2.68 -15.12
C MET A 249 -3.37 -4.04 -14.74
N THR A 250 -3.94 -4.75 -15.70
CA THR A 250 -4.21 -6.18 -15.57
C THR A 250 -2.92 -6.94 -15.90
N ASN A 251 -2.72 -8.12 -15.29
CA ASN A 251 -1.52 -8.96 -15.45
C ASN A 251 -0.24 -8.29 -14.93
N TYR A 252 -0.31 -7.64 -13.77
CA TYR A 252 0.82 -6.92 -13.17
C TYR A 252 2.07 -7.80 -13.02
N TYR A 253 1.88 -9.05 -12.61
CA TYR A 253 2.87 -10.11 -12.45
C TYR A 253 2.92 -11.06 -13.64
N SER A 254 1.78 -11.45 -14.22
CA SER A 254 1.71 -12.57 -15.16
C SER A 254 1.99 -12.24 -16.63
N ASP A 255 2.19 -10.96 -16.98
CA ASP A 255 2.41 -10.55 -18.37
C ASP A 255 3.78 -10.98 -18.89
N LYS A 256 3.78 -12.03 -19.71
CA LYS A 256 4.95 -12.63 -20.36
C LYS A 256 5.62 -11.73 -21.41
N ASN A 257 4.95 -10.68 -21.88
CA ASN A 257 5.48 -9.80 -22.92
C ASN A 257 6.35 -8.68 -22.33
N ASN A 258 6.23 -8.42 -21.03
CA ASN A 258 7.05 -7.41 -20.38
C ASN A 258 8.51 -7.87 -20.32
N ARG A 259 9.40 -6.92 -20.57
CA ARG A 259 10.84 -7.10 -20.41
C ARG A 259 11.29 -6.31 -19.21
N TYR A 260 12.26 -6.84 -18.48
CA TYR A 260 12.70 -6.28 -17.21
C TYR A 260 14.17 -5.88 -17.27
N LEU A 261 14.53 -4.94 -16.40
CA LEU A 261 15.90 -4.50 -16.13
C LEU A 261 16.12 -4.52 -14.61
N THR A 262 17.17 -5.20 -14.16
CA THR A 262 17.66 -5.09 -12.79
C THR A 262 18.94 -4.25 -12.78
N PHE A 263 19.25 -3.62 -11.66
CA PHE A 263 20.52 -2.95 -11.46
C PHE A 263 21.00 -3.17 -10.04
N ASP A 264 22.32 -3.22 -9.87
CA ASP A 264 22.93 -3.42 -8.58
C ASP A 264 23.38 -2.07 -7.99
N LEU A 265 23.29 -1.98 -6.67
CA LEU A 265 23.85 -0.88 -5.90
C LEU A 265 25.21 -1.30 -5.31
N PRO A 266 26.09 -0.34 -4.99
CA PRO A 266 27.36 -0.65 -4.35
C PRO A 266 27.15 -1.49 -3.08
N PRO A 267 28.05 -2.44 -2.79
CA PRO A 267 27.90 -3.35 -1.67
C PRO A 267 27.95 -2.58 -0.34
N LYS A 268 27.32 -3.15 0.71
CA LYS A 268 27.14 -2.49 2.02
C LYS A 268 28.46 -2.01 2.63
N GLU A 269 29.55 -2.72 2.37
CA GLU A 269 30.90 -2.43 2.86
C GLU A 269 31.46 -1.13 2.25
N SER A 270 30.99 -0.75 1.07
CA SER A 270 31.34 0.51 0.39
C SER A 270 30.42 1.67 0.75
N TYR A 271 29.36 1.42 1.54
CA TYR A 271 28.37 2.42 1.89
C TYR A 271 28.96 3.51 2.78
N ARG A 272 28.79 4.75 2.35
CA ARG A 272 29.01 5.94 3.17
C ARG A 272 27.68 6.65 3.40
N LYS A 273 27.53 7.37 4.52
CA LYS A 273 26.26 8.05 4.89
C LYS A 273 25.77 9.05 3.83
N ASP A 274 26.67 9.55 2.99
CA ASP A 274 26.45 10.44 1.84
C ASP A 274 26.16 9.71 0.52
N SER A 275 25.96 8.39 0.54
CA SER A 275 25.73 7.60 -0.67
C SER A 275 24.26 7.55 -1.13
N LEU A 276 23.29 8.02 -0.32
CA LEU A 276 21.88 8.07 -0.73
C LEU A 276 21.66 8.89 -2.02
N PRO A 277 22.26 10.07 -2.21
CA PRO A 277 22.26 10.77 -3.50
C PRO A 277 22.81 9.92 -4.66
N THR A 278 23.87 9.14 -4.43
CA THR A 278 24.45 8.26 -5.46
C THR A 278 23.51 7.11 -5.83
N GLN A 279 22.83 6.53 -4.85
CA GLN A 279 21.81 5.50 -5.10
C GLN A 279 20.59 6.06 -5.83
N ALA A 280 20.13 7.27 -5.47
CA ALA A 280 19.05 7.95 -6.17
C ALA A 280 19.44 8.27 -7.62
N GLU A 281 20.67 8.72 -7.85
CA GLU A 281 21.22 8.95 -9.19
C GLU A 281 21.28 7.64 -10.00
N THR A 282 21.70 6.54 -9.38
CA THR A 282 21.71 5.22 -10.02
C THR A 282 20.30 4.77 -10.40
N LEU A 283 19.31 4.98 -9.51
CA LEU A 283 17.90 4.72 -9.81
C LEU A 283 17.39 5.57 -10.99
N ARG A 284 17.74 6.87 -11.03
CA ARG A 284 17.39 7.73 -12.17
C ARG A 284 17.88 7.14 -13.48
N ASN A 285 19.15 6.75 -13.49
CA ASN A 285 19.79 6.23 -14.68
C ASN A 285 19.19 4.88 -15.10
N ALA A 286 18.88 4.01 -14.15
CA ALA A 286 18.15 2.77 -14.42
C ALA A 286 16.76 3.02 -15.03
N LEU A 287 16.02 4.04 -14.56
CA LEU A 287 14.72 4.40 -15.12
C LEU A 287 14.83 4.97 -16.53
N ILE A 288 15.85 5.78 -16.81
CA ILE A 288 16.13 6.27 -18.16
C ILE A 288 16.44 5.10 -19.10
N LEU A 289 17.35 4.20 -18.69
CA LEU A 289 17.69 3.01 -19.48
C LEU A 289 16.49 2.09 -19.68
N GLY A 290 15.68 1.88 -18.63
CA GLY A 290 14.43 1.14 -18.72
C GLY A 290 13.50 1.73 -19.78
N HIS A 291 13.32 3.05 -19.76
CA HIS A 291 12.49 3.73 -20.75
C HIS A 291 13.02 3.55 -22.19
N ILE A 292 14.32 3.76 -22.39
CA ILE A 292 14.97 3.62 -23.72
C ILE A 292 14.81 2.20 -24.26
N LEU A 293 15.05 1.20 -23.41
CA LEU A 293 15.06 -0.20 -23.80
C LEU A 293 13.65 -0.81 -23.84
N GLY A 294 12.60 -0.05 -23.50
CA GLY A 294 11.24 -0.57 -23.35
C GLY A 294 11.15 -1.64 -22.25
N ARG A 295 11.87 -1.45 -21.15
CA ARG A 295 11.98 -2.37 -20.01
C ARG A 295 11.43 -1.75 -18.73
N ILE A 296 10.85 -2.61 -17.90
CA ILE A 296 10.38 -2.27 -16.56
C ILE A 296 11.53 -2.48 -15.57
N VAL A 297 11.83 -1.46 -14.75
CA VAL A 297 12.92 -1.52 -13.77
C VAL A 297 12.47 -2.26 -12.53
N ILE A 298 13.15 -3.36 -12.18
CA ILE A 298 12.99 -4.02 -10.89
C ILE A 298 13.88 -3.31 -9.89
N LEU A 299 13.28 -2.74 -8.86
CA LEU A 299 13.99 -1.93 -7.87
C LEU A 299 14.92 -2.82 -7.01
N PRO A 300 16.12 -2.36 -6.66
CA PRO A 300 16.98 -3.07 -5.72
C PRO A 300 16.58 -2.77 -4.27
N LYS A 301 17.21 -3.47 -3.33
CA LYS A 301 17.28 -3.00 -1.95
C LYS A 301 18.24 -1.81 -1.88
N PHE A 302 17.78 -0.70 -1.34
CA PHE A 302 18.62 0.47 -1.08
C PHE A 302 19.32 0.30 0.26
N LEU A 303 20.39 1.06 0.47
CA LEU A 303 21.07 1.18 1.74
C LEU A 303 20.70 2.51 2.38
N CYS A 304 20.16 2.44 3.58
CA CYS A 304 19.82 3.58 4.42
C CYS A 304 20.71 3.58 5.67
N SER A 305 20.77 4.73 6.34
CA SER A 305 21.44 4.84 7.64
C SER A 305 20.60 5.60 8.64
N ASP A 306 20.55 5.10 9.87
CA ASP A 306 19.95 5.76 11.02
C ASP A 306 20.99 5.88 12.15
N SER A 307 20.89 6.90 12.99
CA SER A 307 21.82 7.13 14.12
C SER A 307 21.80 5.99 15.15
N THR A 308 20.70 5.26 15.27
CA THR A 308 20.49 4.21 16.26
C THR A 308 20.87 2.83 15.75
N VAL A 309 20.54 2.50 14.49
CA VAL A 309 20.71 1.16 13.93
C VAL A 309 21.95 1.04 13.02
N GLY A 310 22.55 2.17 12.63
CA GLY A 310 23.63 2.18 11.64
C GLY A 310 23.09 1.96 10.23
N THR A 311 23.85 1.27 9.38
CA THR A 311 23.49 1.01 7.98
C THR A 311 22.62 -0.24 7.84
N TYR A 312 21.47 -0.12 7.16
CA TYR A 312 20.50 -1.19 6.93
C TYR A 312 19.94 -1.13 5.51
N TYR A 313 19.30 -2.24 5.06
CA TYR A 313 18.60 -2.25 3.79
C TYR A 313 17.22 -1.63 3.93
N CYS A 314 16.86 -0.78 2.97
CA CYS A 314 15.57 -0.12 2.91
C CYS A 314 14.95 -0.17 1.52
N ASN A 315 13.63 -0.04 1.42
CA ASN A 315 12.95 0.03 0.13
C ASN A 315 12.88 1.46 -0.42
N VAL A 316 12.30 1.63 -1.62
CA VAL A 316 12.28 2.92 -2.33
C VAL A 316 11.51 4.02 -1.60
N LEU A 317 10.60 3.67 -0.66
CA LEU A 317 9.84 4.65 0.12
C LEU A 317 10.75 5.58 0.93
N HIS A 318 11.97 5.14 1.26
CA HIS A 318 12.97 5.95 1.97
C HIS A 318 13.81 6.85 1.06
N VAL A 319 13.72 6.68 -0.26
CA VAL A 319 14.56 7.34 -1.26
C VAL A 319 13.81 8.45 -1.98
N VAL A 320 12.49 8.29 -2.19
CA VAL A 320 11.68 9.18 -3.03
C VAL A 320 10.39 9.62 -2.34
N ASP A 321 9.85 10.77 -2.74
CA ASP A 321 8.44 11.09 -2.59
C ASP A 321 7.61 10.10 -3.41
N PHE A 322 7.05 9.09 -2.76
CA PHE A 322 6.44 7.99 -3.48
C PHE A 322 5.22 8.40 -4.31
N SER A 323 4.46 9.40 -3.87
CA SER A 323 3.30 9.89 -4.62
C SER A 323 3.73 10.50 -5.96
N SER A 324 4.77 11.34 -5.94
CA SER A 324 5.33 11.94 -7.15
C SER A 324 6.05 10.91 -8.01
N PHE A 325 6.84 10.03 -7.38
CA PHE A 325 7.52 8.93 -8.07
C PHE A 325 6.53 8.04 -8.81
N HIS A 326 5.50 7.54 -8.12
CA HIS A 326 4.48 6.67 -8.72
C HIS A 326 3.67 7.40 -9.79
N ARG A 327 3.41 8.71 -9.63
CA ARG A 327 2.73 9.49 -10.67
C ARG A 327 3.49 9.48 -12.01
N PHE A 328 4.81 9.55 -11.97
CA PHE A 328 5.64 9.63 -13.18
C PHE A 328 6.10 8.28 -13.70
N PHE A 329 6.39 7.35 -12.80
CA PHE A 329 7.00 6.05 -13.12
C PHE A 329 6.05 4.87 -12.89
N GLY A 330 4.81 5.12 -12.47
CA GLY A 330 3.79 4.09 -12.27
C GLY A 330 3.57 3.26 -13.54
N GLY A 331 4.01 2.01 -13.50
CA GLY A 331 4.01 1.08 -14.63
C GLY A 331 5.40 0.76 -15.19
N PHE A 332 6.39 1.61 -14.97
CA PHE A 332 7.78 1.46 -15.42
C PHE A 332 8.72 0.88 -14.36
N TYR A 333 8.21 0.53 -13.19
CA TYR A 333 8.97 -0.18 -12.17
C TYR A 333 8.19 -1.36 -11.57
N ARG A 334 8.92 -2.22 -10.87
CA ARG A 334 8.40 -3.24 -9.95
C ARG A 334 9.20 -3.22 -8.63
N GLU A 335 8.55 -3.63 -7.56
CA GLU A 335 9.12 -3.87 -6.24
C GLU A 335 10.30 -4.85 -6.28
N HIS A 336 11.16 -4.82 -5.27
CA HIS A 336 12.35 -5.67 -5.26
C HIS A 336 11.99 -7.16 -5.25
N ARG A 337 10.94 -7.50 -4.51
CA ARG A 337 10.39 -8.87 -4.38
C ARG A 337 9.55 -9.34 -5.56
N PHE A 338 9.46 -8.58 -6.64
CA PHE A 338 8.58 -8.89 -7.79
C PHE A 338 8.80 -10.31 -8.33
N LEU A 339 10.07 -10.68 -8.57
CA LEU A 339 10.41 -11.99 -9.15
C LEU A 339 10.09 -13.17 -8.24
N ASP A 340 9.86 -12.94 -6.96
CA ASP A 340 9.51 -13.99 -6.01
C ASP A 340 8.01 -14.33 -6.06
N HIS A 341 7.18 -13.40 -6.57
CA HIS A 341 5.74 -13.55 -6.57
C HIS A 341 5.27 -14.70 -7.48
N ARG A 342 4.45 -15.62 -6.95
CA ARG A 342 4.03 -16.88 -7.61
C ARG A 342 3.41 -16.73 -9.00
N LEU A 343 2.86 -15.56 -9.32
CA LEU A 343 2.24 -15.28 -10.62
C LEU A 343 3.25 -14.82 -11.68
N VAL A 344 4.49 -14.50 -11.30
CA VAL A 344 5.56 -14.17 -12.25
C VAL A 344 5.94 -15.44 -13.03
N PRO A 345 5.82 -15.44 -14.36
CA PRO A 345 6.12 -16.60 -15.20
C PRO A 345 7.58 -17.06 -15.05
N ASP A 346 7.81 -18.38 -15.14
CA ASP A 346 9.17 -18.93 -15.04
C ASP A 346 10.12 -18.34 -16.08
N SER A 347 9.65 -18.06 -17.30
CA SER A 347 10.44 -17.42 -18.35
C SER A 347 10.98 -16.03 -17.94
N VAL A 348 10.28 -15.32 -17.05
CA VAL A 348 10.75 -14.03 -16.52
C VAL A 348 11.75 -14.25 -15.37
N ARG A 349 11.67 -15.37 -14.66
CA ARG A 349 12.56 -15.71 -13.54
C ARG A 349 13.92 -16.25 -14.01
N SER A 350 13.91 -17.12 -15.03
CA SER A 350 15.07 -17.88 -15.50
C SER A 350 15.98 -17.10 -16.45
N ASP A 351 15.42 -16.20 -17.25
CA ASP A 351 16.14 -15.60 -18.38
C ASP A 351 16.85 -14.31 -17.94
N ARG A 352 18.01 -14.47 -17.30
CA ARG A 352 18.86 -13.35 -16.87
C ARG A 352 20.10 -13.24 -17.75
N GLU A 353 20.15 -12.17 -18.53
CA GLU A 353 21.38 -11.71 -19.18
C GLU A 353 21.92 -10.49 -18.41
N THR A 354 23.17 -10.58 -17.95
CA THR A 354 23.83 -9.49 -17.24
C THR A 354 24.65 -8.65 -18.20
N TYR A 355 24.45 -7.34 -18.17
CA TYR A 355 25.20 -6.37 -18.96
C TYR A 355 25.87 -5.37 -18.02
N GLU A 356 27.17 -5.13 -18.19
CA GLU A 356 27.86 -4.05 -17.50
C GLU A 356 27.62 -2.74 -18.25
N VAL A 357 27.11 -1.73 -17.55
CA VAL A 357 26.83 -0.41 -18.12
C VAL A 357 27.68 0.63 -17.40
N SER A 358 28.50 1.34 -18.17
CA SER A 358 29.36 2.42 -17.67
C SER A 358 28.92 3.78 -18.22
N PHE A 359 28.73 4.74 -17.31
CA PHE A 359 28.48 6.14 -17.65
C PHE A 359 29.84 6.84 -17.82
N VAL A 360 30.14 7.37 -19.00
CA VAL A 360 31.46 7.97 -19.29
C VAL A 360 31.28 9.38 -19.85
N ASP A 361 31.94 10.37 -19.24
CA ASP A 361 31.90 11.75 -19.72
C ASP A 361 32.88 11.97 -20.90
N ARG A 362 32.52 11.50 -22.11
CA ARG A 362 33.31 11.72 -23.33
C ARG A 362 32.42 12.06 -24.53
N ARG A 363 32.95 12.87 -25.46
CA ARG A 363 32.28 13.14 -26.76
C ARG A 363 32.46 11.95 -27.70
N PRO A 364 31.42 11.58 -28.49
CA PRO A 364 31.54 10.53 -29.48
C PRO A 364 32.60 10.84 -30.54
N GLY A 365 33.36 9.82 -30.91
CA GLY A 365 34.31 9.85 -32.03
C GLY A 365 33.70 9.23 -33.29
N ALA A 366 34.32 9.45 -34.44
CA ALA A 366 33.95 8.73 -35.66
C ALA A 366 34.37 7.25 -35.52
N GLY A 367 33.40 6.32 -35.58
CA GLY A 367 33.60 4.87 -35.36
C GLY A 367 32.74 4.25 -34.26
N ASP A 368 31.91 5.06 -33.61
CA ASP A 368 31.06 4.71 -32.47
C ASP A 368 29.70 4.09 -32.90
N ASP A 369 29.73 3.02 -33.70
CA ASP A 369 28.52 2.26 -34.08
C ASP A 369 28.00 1.44 -32.89
N GLY A 370 26.71 1.54 -32.58
CA GLY A 370 26.06 0.82 -31.47
C GLY A 370 25.95 1.60 -30.14
N ILE A 371 26.16 2.92 -30.16
CA ILE A 371 26.18 3.77 -28.96
C ILE A 371 24.83 4.46 -28.74
N LEU A 372 24.27 4.26 -27.54
CA LEU A 372 23.07 4.95 -27.10
C LEU A 372 23.41 6.29 -26.42
N TYR A 373 23.01 7.40 -27.03
CA TYR A 373 23.21 8.74 -26.49
C TYR A 373 22.16 9.11 -25.45
N VAL A 374 22.58 9.39 -24.22
CA VAL A 374 21.72 9.98 -23.18
C VAL A 374 22.41 11.22 -22.61
N PRO A 375 21.98 12.45 -22.95
CA PRO A 375 22.41 13.64 -22.25
C PRO A 375 21.93 13.66 -20.80
N VAL A 376 22.87 13.62 -19.86
CA VAL A 376 22.61 13.71 -18.42
C VAL A 376 23.11 15.03 -17.88
N ARG A 377 22.24 15.98 -17.48
CA ARG A 377 22.67 17.17 -16.75
C ARG A 377 22.87 16.82 -15.27
N GLY A 378 24.09 16.94 -14.76
CA GLY A 378 24.36 16.81 -13.33
C GLY A 378 23.71 17.95 -12.52
N TRP A 379 23.11 17.59 -11.38
CA TRP A 379 22.57 18.53 -10.39
C TRP A 379 23.44 18.49 -9.12
N ASN A 380 24.02 19.63 -8.73
CA ASN A 380 24.93 19.75 -7.60
C ASN A 380 24.25 20.27 -6.31
N GLY A 381 22.92 20.25 -6.23
CA GLY A 381 22.17 20.72 -5.06
C GLY A 381 22.17 22.24 -4.84
N THR A 382 22.86 23.05 -5.66
CA THR A 382 22.95 24.52 -5.50
C THR A 382 22.34 25.34 -6.64
N GLY A 383 21.60 24.69 -7.55
CA GLY A 383 20.91 25.38 -8.65
C GLY A 383 21.81 25.80 -9.82
N SER A 384 23.07 25.35 -9.86
CA SER A 384 23.96 25.58 -11.01
C SER A 384 24.02 24.31 -11.88
N SER A 385 23.71 24.47 -13.18
CA SER A 385 23.73 23.34 -14.14
C SER A 385 25.16 22.86 -14.36
N VAL A 386 25.43 21.59 -14.08
CA VAL A 386 26.67 20.94 -14.51
C VAL A 386 26.49 20.40 -15.93
N ARG A 387 27.61 20.35 -16.67
CA ARG A 387 27.71 19.88 -18.06
C ARG A 387 27.01 18.54 -18.27
N SER A 388 26.43 18.39 -19.46
CA SER A 388 25.79 17.18 -19.95
C SER A 388 26.81 16.05 -20.10
N SER A 389 26.70 15.00 -19.28
CA SER A 389 27.45 13.75 -19.43
C SER A 389 26.75 12.85 -20.45
N VAL A 390 27.55 12.10 -21.21
CA VAL A 390 27.09 11.12 -22.22
C VAL A 390 27.05 9.73 -21.56
N VAL A 391 26.12 8.88 -21.97
CA VAL A 391 26.03 7.49 -21.50
C VAL A 391 26.44 6.57 -22.63
N TYR A 392 27.13 5.48 -22.30
CA TYR A 392 27.50 4.45 -23.25
C TYR A 392 26.84 3.15 -22.81
N LEU A 393 26.10 2.50 -23.70
CA LEU A 393 25.72 1.11 -23.54
C LEU A 393 26.61 0.30 -24.47
N THR A 394 27.54 -0.48 -23.94
CA THR A 394 28.28 -1.48 -24.71
C THR A 394 27.72 -2.85 -24.36
N GLY A 395 26.86 -3.39 -25.22
CA GLY A 395 26.47 -4.79 -25.13
C GLY A 395 27.61 -5.67 -25.65
N VAL A 396 27.89 -6.80 -24.98
CA VAL A 396 28.91 -7.78 -25.41
C VAL A 396 28.61 -8.36 -26.82
N ASN A 397 27.40 -8.12 -27.36
CA ASN A 397 26.94 -8.64 -28.65
C ASN A 397 26.47 -7.57 -29.67
N ASN A 398 26.94 -6.32 -29.63
CA ASN A 398 26.80 -5.31 -30.71
C ASN A 398 25.38 -5.03 -31.31
N THR A 399 24.30 -5.55 -30.75
CA THR A 399 22.93 -5.30 -31.21
C THR A 399 22.11 -4.71 -30.08
N LEU A 400 22.33 -3.43 -29.78
CA LEU A 400 21.33 -2.64 -29.07
C LEU A 400 20.30 -2.16 -30.11
N PRO A 401 19.00 -2.20 -29.81
CA PRO A 401 18.02 -1.53 -30.64
C PRO A 401 18.40 -0.06 -30.80
N GLU A 402 18.32 0.49 -32.01
CA GLU A 402 18.35 1.94 -32.24
C GLU A 402 17.13 2.56 -31.54
N ALA A 403 17.27 2.88 -30.26
CA ALA A 403 16.28 3.61 -29.50
C ALA A 403 16.89 4.95 -29.13
N VAL A 404 16.81 5.93 -30.03
CA VAL A 404 17.23 7.30 -29.74
C VAL A 404 16.04 8.02 -29.11
N LEU A 405 16.14 8.34 -27.82
CA LEU A 405 15.22 9.29 -27.22
C LEU A 405 15.59 10.70 -27.64
N ASP A 406 14.59 11.52 -27.94
CA ASP A 406 14.80 12.95 -28.09
C ASP A 406 15.21 13.59 -26.75
N ASP A 407 15.97 14.68 -26.84
CA ASP A 407 16.45 15.46 -25.69
C ASP A 407 15.31 15.87 -24.74
N ASP A 408 14.12 16.14 -25.25
CA ASP A 408 13.00 16.58 -24.42
C ASP A 408 12.42 15.42 -23.60
N SER A 409 12.37 14.20 -24.14
CA SER A 409 11.97 12.98 -23.43
C SER A 409 12.90 12.69 -22.26
N LEU A 410 14.21 12.82 -22.49
CA LEU A 410 15.22 12.65 -21.43
C LEU A 410 15.14 13.74 -20.37
N ARG A 411 14.96 15.00 -20.78
CA ARG A 411 14.72 16.11 -19.84
C ARG A 411 13.47 15.87 -19.00
N ARG A 412 12.37 15.47 -19.61
CA ARG A 412 11.12 15.16 -18.89
C ARG A 412 11.31 14.07 -17.84
N ILE A 413 12.01 12.98 -18.16
CA ILE A 413 12.30 11.91 -17.20
C ILE A 413 13.15 12.43 -16.05
N SER A 414 14.21 13.18 -16.37
CA SER A 414 15.11 13.76 -15.37
C SER A 414 14.38 14.74 -14.46
N ASP A 415 13.60 15.67 -15.02
CA ASP A 415 12.84 16.69 -14.28
C ASP A 415 11.79 16.03 -13.38
N ASN A 416 11.05 15.06 -13.91
CA ASN A 416 10.08 14.28 -13.14
C ASN A 416 10.74 13.50 -11.99
N PHE A 417 11.93 12.94 -12.23
CA PHE A 417 12.70 12.27 -11.18
C PHE A 417 13.14 13.27 -10.11
N HIS A 418 13.65 14.45 -10.48
CA HIS A 418 14.04 15.49 -9.54
C HIS A 418 12.86 16.00 -8.69
N LEU A 419 11.66 16.08 -9.26
CA LEU A 419 10.44 16.37 -8.50
C LEU A 419 10.10 15.25 -7.49
N ALA A 420 10.51 14.01 -7.77
CA ALA A 420 10.25 12.86 -6.95
C ALA A 420 11.34 12.58 -5.89
N ILE A 421 12.59 13.01 -6.05
CA ILE A 421 13.64 12.75 -5.04
C ILE A 421 13.33 13.54 -3.75
N ARG A 422 13.30 12.83 -2.61
CA ARG A 422 13.43 13.43 -1.28
C ARG A 422 14.80 13.09 -0.73
N ILE A 423 15.74 14.03 -0.77
CA ILE A 423 16.97 13.87 0.01
C ILE A 423 16.63 14.17 1.48
N GLY A 424 16.27 13.14 2.25
CA GLY A 424 16.40 13.16 3.71
C GLY A 424 15.14 13.39 4.57
N ASN A 425 13.91 13.19 4.07
CA ASN A 425 12.70 13.47 4.88
C ASN A 425 11.57 12.42 4.76
N TYR A 426 11.90 11.15 5.00
CA TYR A 426 10.87 10.14 5.36
C TYR A 426 10.09 10.56 6.63
N ARG A 427 10.72 11.35 7.51
CA ARG A 427 10.11 11.84 8.76
C ARG A 427 9.11 13.00 8.61
N GLN A 428 8.96 13.62 7.44
CA GLN A 428 8.09 14.82 7.33
C GLN A 428 6.58 14.54 7.33
N TYR A 429 6.14 13.28 7.31
CA TYR A 429 4.75 12.92 7.62
C TYR A 429 4.57 12.34 9.02
N GLN A 430 5.63 12.32 9.85
CA GLN A 430 5.63 11.62 11.14
C GLN A 430 5.25 12.45 12.38
N HIS A 431 4.87 13.74 12.29
CA HIS A 431 4.38 14.46 13.49
C HIS A 431 3.30 15.52 13.22
N ARG A 432 2.06 15.21 13.61
CA ARG A 432 1.19 16.08 14.45
C ARG A 432 -0.06 15.29 14.91
N ILE A 433 0.13 14.37 15.83
CA ILE A 433 -0.85 14.21 16.92
C ILE A 433 -0.10 14.65 18.17
N VAL A 434 -0.20 15.95 18.46
CA VAL A 434 0.11 16.49 19.78
C VAL A 434 -1.25 16.69 20.41
N SER A 435 -1.63 15.84 21.37
CA SER A 435 -2.73 16.17 22.27
C SER A 435 -2.21 17.19 23.27
N THR A 436 -2.95 18.28 23.45
CA THR A 436 -2.97 19.04 24.70
C THR A 436 -4.16 18.61 25.51
#